data_AF-A0A9N8DKF3-F1
#
_entry.id   AF-A0A9N8DKF3-F1
#
_cell.length_a   1.000
_cell.length_b   1.000
_cell.length_c   1.000
_cell.angle_alpha   90.00
_cell.angle_beta   90.00
_cell.angle_gamma   90.00
#
_symmetry.space_group_name_H-M   'P 1'
#
loop_
_entity.id
_entity.type
_entity.pdbx_description
1 polymer ?
#
loop_
_entity_poly.entity_id
_entity_poly.type
_entity_poly.pdbx_seq_one_letter_code
_entity_poly.pdbx_strand_id
1 'polypeptide(L)'
;MKLSTIIALLASASSAAAFAPSKSASTSSSLDLTKAEILSEPNTIEFGKVWDPLGLSEMGSDTTLAWFRHSEVKHGRVAMAAFVGWWAVGAGLRFPGELAYGLDFASVPSKGLDAWEAVPGWGKAQMLIFAGLIEFHDELWYSQKSTHYMKGGVPGKCMCPGVFDPFNLSSKKGEAALAKGRSAEIKNGRLAMIGVAGMWAAATLPGSVPLQPDC
;
A
#
# COMPACT_ATOMS: atom_id res chain seq x y z
N MET A 1 -9.48 -77.40 -0.11
CA MET A 1 -10.59 -76.48 -0.46
C MET A 1 -10.65 -75.40 0.61
N LYS A 2 -10.85 -74.13 0.21
CA LYS A 2 -10.81 -72.89 1.02
C LYS A 2 -9.42 -72.29 1.27
N LEU A 3 -8.87 -71.63 0.24
CA LEU A 3 -8.07 -70.39 0.39
C LEU A 3 -7.60 -69.77 -0.94
N SER A 4 -8.05 -70.26 -2.10
CA SER A 4 -7.50 -69.84 -3.41
C SER A 4 -8.43 -68.98 -4.26
N THR A 5 -9.59 -68.55 -3.72
CA THR A 5 -10.65 -67.88 -4.52
C THR A 5 -10.82 -66.39 -4.17
N ILE A 6 -10.04 -65.83 -3.23
CA ILE A 6 -10.21 -64.44 -2.76
C ILE A 6 -9.19 -63.46 -3.37
N ILE A 7 -8.11 -63.94 -3.99
CA ILE A 7 -7.04 -63.05 -4.51
C ILE A 7 -7.26 -62.68 -5.99
N ALA A 8 -8.11 -63.38 -6.73
CA ALA A 8 -8.35 -63.13 -8.16
C ALA A 8 -9.43 -62.07 -8.45
N LEU A 9 -10.09 -61.50 -7.44
CA LEU A 9 -11.18 -60.52 -7.64
C LEU A 9 -10.75 -59.05 -7.40
N LEU A 10 -9.51 -58.79 -6.99
CA LEU A 10 -8.99 -57.43 -6.78
C LEU A 10 -8.12 -56.89 -7.92
N ALA A 11 -7.94 -57.65 -9.01
CA ALA A 11 -7.04 -57.30 -10.11
C ALA A 11 -7.73 -56.75 -11.37
N SER A 12 -9.02 -56.38 -11.31
CA SER A 12 -9.80 -55.91 -12.47
C SER A 12 -10.47 -54.53 -12.28
N ALA A 13 -9.98 -53.70 -11.36
CA ALA A 13 -10.45 -52.32 -11.18
C ALA A 13 -9.48 -51.24 -11.72
N SER A 14 -8.43 -51.62 -12.45
CA SER A 14 -7.49 -50.67 -13.10
C SER A 14 -7.80 -50.51 -14.59
N SER A 15 -8.90 -49.84 -14.95
CA SER A 15 -9.09 -49.19 -16.26
C SER A 15 -10.41 -48.41 -16.30
N ALA A 16 -10.48 -47.25 -15.65
CA ALA A 16 -11.58 -46.29 -15.86
C ALA A 16 -11.27 -44.84 -15.42
N ALA A 17 -9.99 -44.42 -15.39
CA ALA A 17 -9.62 -43.04 -15.04
C ALA A 17 -8.81 -42.33 -16.13
N ALA A 18 -8.89 -42.80 -17.39
CA ALA A 18 -8.13 -42.23 -18.50
C ALA A 18 -8.83 -41.06 -19.22
N PHE A 19 -10.01 -40.63 -18.76
CA PHE A 19 -10.77 -39.51 -19.36
C PHE A 19 -11.42 -38.60 -18.31
N ALA A 20 -10.73 -38.31 -17.21
CA ALA A 20 -11.13 -37.16 -16.38
C ALA A 20 -10.73 -35.88 -17.15
N PRO A 21 -11.64 -34.92 -17.39
CA PRO A 21 -11.26 -33.66 -17.99
C PRO A 21 -10.21 -33.01 -17.10
N SER A 22 -8.99 -32.87 -17.63
CA SER A 22 -7.99 -31.97 -17.08
C SER A 22 -8.68 -30.63 -16.86
N LYS A 23 -8.80 -30.21 -15.60
CA LYS A 23 -9.14 -28.81 -15.31
C LYS A 23 -8.00 -28.01 -15.92
N SER A 24 -8.23 -27.49 -17.12
CA SER A 24 -7.36 -26.49 -17.73
C SER A 24 -7.21 -25.41 -16.66
N ALA A 25 -6.02 -25.31 -16.08
CA ALA A 25 -5.72 -24.21 -15.20
C ALA A 25 -6.02 -22.97 -16.03
N SER A 26 -7.02 -22.18 -15.61
CA SER A 26 -7.26 -20.90 -16.23
C SER A 26 -6.01 -20.09 -15.95
N THR A 27 -5.11 -20.02 -16.93
CA THR A 27 -4.08 -19.00 -16.94
C THR A 27 -4.86 -17.70 -16.97
N SER A 28 -4.96 -17.04 -15.81
CA SER A 28 -5.38 -15.65 -15.78
C SER A 28 -4.38 -14.93 -16.67
N SER A 29 -4.78 -14.59 -17.90
CA SER A 29 -4.03 -13.65 -18.70
C SER A 29 -3.92 -12.39 -17.84
N SER A 30 -2.73 -12.13 -17.32
CA SER A 30 -2.41 -10.81 -16.81
C SER A 30 -2.54 -9.90 -18.00
N LEU A 31 -3.69 -9.25 -18.13
CA LEU A 31 -3.85 -8.17 -19.08
C LEU A 31 -2.78 -7.15 -18.66
N ASP A 32 -1.84 -6.89 -19.57
CA ASP A 32 -0.95 -5.75 -19.41
C ASP A 32 -1.86 -4.53 -19.25
N LEU A 33 -1.94 -3.99 -18.04
CA LEU A 33 -2.78 -2.84 -17.74
C LEU A 33 -2.40 -1.72 -18.69
N THR A 34 -3.33 -1.37 -19.57
CA THR A 34 -3.09 -0.34 -20.57
C THR A 34 -3.06 1.03 -19.89
N LYS A 35 -2.34 1.98 -20.48
CA LYS A 35 -2.36 3.39 -20.04
C LYS A 35 -3.77 3.94 -19.77
N ALA A 36 -4.75 3.58 -20.60
CA ALA A 36 -6.14 4.02 -20.46
C ALA A 36 -6.80 3.44 -19.20
N GLU A 37 -6.51 2.19 -18.84
CA GLU A 37 -7.04 1.54 -17.63
C GLU A 37 -6.41 2.12 -16.35
N ILE A 38 -5.10 2.40 -16.37
CA ILE A 38 -4.38 3.00 -15.23
C ILE A 38 -4.88 4.43 -14.92
N LEU A 39 -5.31 5.17 -15.95
CA LEU A 39 -5.82 6.53 -15.81
C LEU A 39 -7.33 6.57 -15.50
N SER A 40 -8.12 5.64 -16.03
CA SER A 40 -9.57 5.58 -15.80
C SER A 40 -9.94 4.99 -14.45
N GLU A 41 -9.17 4.04 -13.92
CA GLU A 41 -9.41 3.43 -12.62
C GLU A 41 -8.19 3.54 -11.69
N PRO A 42 -8.35 4.09 -10.47
CA PRO A 42 -9.52 4.78 -9.92
C PRO A 42 -9.74 6.18 -10.52
N ASN A 43 -10.98 6.69 -10.43
CA ASN A 43 -11.41 7.97 -11.01
C ASN A 43 -10.46 9.14 -10.66
N THR A 44 -9.60 9.50 -11.62
CA THR A 44 -8.59 10.56 -11.48
C THR A 44 -9.03 11.91 -12.03
N ILE A 45 -10.31 12.02 -12.38
CA ILE A 45 -10.89 13.21 -12.95
C ILE A 45 -11.03 14.24 -11.83
N GLU A 46 -10.09 15.18 -11.80
CA GLU A 46 -10.17 16.42 -11.01
C GLU A 46 -10.40 17.53 -12.04
N PHE A 47 -11.52 18.25 -11.98
CA PHE A 47 -11.90 19.29 -12.97
C PHE A 47 -12.48 18.79 -14.32
N GLY A 48 -13.06 17.58 -14.36
CA GLY A 48 -13.74 17.07 -15.56
C GLY A 48 -12.81 16.51 -16.64
N LYS A 49 -11.49 16.55 -16.43
CA LYS A 49 -10.46 15.88 -17.25
C LYS A 49 -9.39 15.26 -16.36
N VAL A 50 -8.53 14.43 -16.94
CA VAL A 50 -7.27 14.01 -16.30
C VAL A 50 -6.36 15.25 -16.23
N TRP A 51 -5.92 15.60 -15.02
CA TRP A 51 -5.04 16.75 -14.81
C TRP A 51 -3.57 16.36 -15.04
N ASP A 52 -3.09 16.61 -16.26
CA ASP A 52 -1.68 16.46 -16.65
C ASP A 52 -1.25 17.64 -17.53
N PRO A 53 -1.01 18.83 -16.95
CA PRO A 53 -0.67 20.02 -17.73
C PRO A 53 0.73 19.96 -18.38
N LEU A 54 1.61 19.08 -17.87
CA LEU A 54 2.99 18.94 -18.35
C LEU A 54 3.15 17.75 -19.32
N GLY A 55 2.10 16.96 -19.55
CA GLY A 55 2.15 15.79 -20.43
C GLY A 55 3.07 14.69 -19.93
N LEU A 56 3.28 14.58 -18.60
CA LEU A 56 4.22 13.62 -18.02
C LEU A 56 3.80 12.16 -18.27
N SER A 57 2.50 11.93 -18.46
CA SER A 57 1.98 10.62 -18.83
C SER A 57 2.33 10.20 -20.26
N GLU A 58 2.67 11.14 -21.15
CA GLU A 58 3.08 10.88 -22.55
C GLU A 58 4.61 10.72 -22.70
N MET A 59 5.39 11.16 -21.71
CA MET A 59 6.85 11.16 -21.79
C MET A 59 7.50 9.78 -21.57
N GLY A 60 6.73 8.76 -21.18
CA GLY A 60 7.22 7.42 -20.84
C GLY A 60 6.35 6.28 -21.37
N SER A 61 6.73 5.05 -21.06
CA SER A 61 5.96 3.84 -21.38
C SER A 61 4.86 3.57 -20.35
N ASP A 62 3.92 2.69 -20.67
CA ASP A 62 2.84 2.25 -19.76
C ASP A 62 3.39 1.75 -18.41
N THR A 63 4.58 1.17 -18.41
CA THR A 63 5.32 0.75 -17.19
C THR A 63 5.73 1.93 -16.31
N THR A 64 6.13 3.05 -16.91
CA THR A 64 6.46 4.30 -16.22
C THR A 64 5.21 4.90 -15.59
N LEU A 65 4.07 4.83 -16.28
CA LEU A 65 2.81 5.31 -15.73
C LEU A 65 2.31 4.44 -14.57
N ALA A 66 2.47 3.12 -14.67
CA ALA A 66 2.19 2.20 -13.56
C ALA A 66 3.07 2.50 -12.34
N TRP A 67 4.34 2.85 -12.56
CA TRP A 67 5.24 3.34 -11.51
C TRP A 67 4.73 4.65 -10.89
N PHE A 68 4.38 5.66 -11.69
CA PHE A 68 3.84 6.92 -11.18
C PHE A 68 2.58 6.72 -10.33
N ARG A 69 1.65 5.87 -10.76
CA ARG A 69 0.46 5.53 -9.98
C ARG A 69 0.82 4.86 -8.65
N HIS A 70 1.73 3.89 -8.69
CA HIS A 70 2.15 3.18 -7.49
C HIS A 70 2.84 4.12 -6.49
N SER A 71 3.72 5.00 -6.97
CA SER A 71 4.36 6.03 -6.17
C SER A 71 3.37 7.04 -5.60
N GLU A 72 2.38 7.51 -6.37
CA GLU A 72 1.35 8.43 -5.88
C GLU A 72 0.58 7.84 -4.70
N VAL A 73 0.18 6.57 -4.78
CA VAL A 73 -0.53 5.88 -3.69
C VAL A 73 0.37 5.71 -2.47
N LYS A 74 1.65 5.34 -2.65
CA LYS A 74 2.62 5.24 -1.53
C LYS A 74 2.82 6.59 -0.84
N HIS A 75 3.06 7.67 -1.59
CA HIS A 75 3.19 9.02 -1.03
C HIS A 75 1.90 9.47 -0.33
N GLY A 76 0.75 9.21 -0.94
CA GLY A 76 -0.55 9.53 -0.34
C GLY A 76 -0.78 8.82 1.00
N ARG A 77 -0.48 7.51 1.09
CA ARG A 77 -0.60 6.74 2.34
C ARG A 77 0.31 7.27 3.45
N VAL A 78 1.58 7.52 3.12
CA VAL A 78 2.56 8.07 4.08
C VAL A 78 2.12 9.47 4.52
N ALA A 79 1.69 10.32 3.59
CA ALA A 79 1.23 11.67 3.91
C ALA A 79 -0.04 11.69 4.76
N MET A 80 -1.00 10.78 4.52
CA MET A 80 -2.20 10.66 5.35
C MET A 80 -1.85 10.31 6.80
N ALA A 81 -0.95 9.35 7.02
CA ALA A 81 -0.48 8.99 8.36
C ALA A 81 0.34 10.13 9.00
N ALA A 82 1.22 10.79 8.25
CA ALA A 82 2.03 11.90 8.72
C ALA A 82 1.16 13.11 9.14
N PHE A 83 0.11 13.43 8.38
CA PHE A 83 -0.82 14.51 8.70
C PHE A 83 -1.49 14.29 10.06
N VAL A 84 -2.06 13.10 10.28
CA VAL A 84 -2.70 12.75 11.56
C VAL A 84 -1.67 12.70 12.69
N GLY A 85 -0.46 12.17 12.43
CA GLY A 85 0.63 12.12 13.40
C GLY A 85 1.06 13.50 13.89
N TRP A 86 1.13 14.49 13.00
CA TRP A 86 1.47 15.86 13.35
C TRP A 86 0.45 16.48 14.30
N TRP A 87 -0.84 16.31 14.02
CA TRP A 87 -1.91 16.78 14.90
C TRP A 87 -2.00 16.01 16.21
N ALA A 88 -1.74 14.70 16.20
CA ALA A 88 -1.75 13.90 17.41
C ALA A 88 -0.70 14.37 18.42
N VAL A 89 0.54 14.59 17.96
CA VAL A 89 1.62 15.10 18.81
C VAL A 89 1.36 16.56 19.22
N GLY A 90 0.87 17.39 18.29
CA GLY A 90 0.51 18.80 18.57
C GLY A 90 -0.62 18.94 19.60
N ALA A 91 -1.60 18.03 19.59
CA ALA A 91 -2.68 17.97 20.58
C ALA A 91 -2.22 17.37 21.93
N GLY A 92 -0.98 16.90 22.02
CA GLY A 92 -0.39 16.32 23.23
C GLY A 92 -0.73 14.84 23.45
N LEU A 93 -1.27 14.14 22.45
CA LEU A 93 -1.47 12.69 22.54
C LEU A 93 -0.10 11.99 22.56
N ARG A 94 0.20 11.38 23.70
CA ARG A 94 1.46 10.67 23.96
C ARG A 94 1.16 9.33 24.59
N PHE A 95 2.00 8.35 24.31
CA PHE A 95 1.93 7.07 25.02
C PHE A 95 2.40 7.22 26.46
N PRO A 96 1.83 6.45 27.41
CA PRO A 96 2.34 6.41 28.77
C PRO A 96 3.68 5.67 28.80
N GLY A 97 4.63 6.17 29.61
CA GLY A 97 5.92 5.53 29.88
C GLY A 97 7.11 6.17 29.19
N GLU A 98 8.16 5.36 29.01
CA GLU A 98 9.44 5.79 28.46
C GLU A 98 9.54 5.47 26.95
N LEU A 99 9.98 6.46 26.17
CA LEU A 99 10.37 6.32 24.77
C LEU A 99 11.69 5.55 24.63
N ALA A 100 12.64 5.81 25.54
CA ALA A 100 13.91 5.12 25.67
C ALA A 100 14.32 5.13 27.15
N TYR A 101 15.31 4.32 27.54
CA TYR A 101 15.77 4.26 28.91
C TYR A 101 16.11 5.66 29.46
N GLY A 102 15.31 6.15 30.41
CA GLY A 102 15.44 7.49 31.00
C GLY A 102 14.92 8.66 30.15
N LEU A 103 14.15 8.40 29.09
CA LEU A 103 13.49 9.42 28.26
C LEU A 103 11.98 9.16 28.21
N ASP A 104 11.21 9.95 28.96
CA ASP A 104 9.75 9.85 28.98
C ASP A 104 9.12 10.41 27.70
N PHE A 105 8.05 9.75 27.21
CA PHE A 105 7.25 10.29 26.10
C PHE A 105 6.70 11.69 26.42
N ALA A 106 6.38 11.97 27.68
CA ALA A 106 5.91 13.27 28.15
C ALA A 106 6.90 14.42 27.91
N SER A 107 8.21 14.11 27.91
CA SER A 107 9.29 15.09 27.75
C SER A 107 9.60 15.44 26.29
N VAL A 108 9.06 14.68 25.33
CA VAL A 108 9.26 14.93 23.90
C VAL A 108 8.56 16.24 23.49
N PRO A 109 9.22 17.17 22.78
CA PRO A 109 8.61 18.42 22.32
C PRO A 109 7.31 18.19 21.53
N SER A 110 6.33 19.09 21.66
CA SER A 110 5.10 19.04 20.87
C SER A 110 5.25 19.61 19.45
N LYS A 111 6.34 20.36 19.20
CA LYS A 111 6.66 20.88 17.87
C LYS A 111 7.14 19.72 17.00
N GLY A 112 6.39 19.43 15.94
CA GLY A 112 6.49 18.16 15.20
C GLY A 112 7.91 17.78 14.73
N LEU A 113 8.72 18.75 14.30
CA LEU A 113 10.11 18.48 13.87
C LEU A 113 11.05 18.25 15.05
N ASP A 114 10.93 19.04 16.11
CA ASP A 114 11.71 18.89 17.34
C ASP A 114 11.44 17.54 18.02
N ALA A 115 10.21 17.02 17.88
CA ALA A 115 9.85 15.68 18.34
C ALA A 115 10.69 14.60 17.67
N TRP A 116 11.00 14.75 16.37
CA TRP A 116 11.89 13.83 15.66
C TRP A 116 13.34 13.96 16.13
N GLU A 117 13.81 15.17 16.42
CA GLU A 117 15.16 15.39 16.92
C GLU A 117 15.39 14.71 18.28
N ALA A 118 14.39 14.75 19.16
CA ALA A 118 14.42 14.12 20.48
C ALA A 118 14.52 12.58 20.44
N VAL A 119 14.15 11.93 19.33
CA VAL A 119 14.24 10.46 19.22
C VAL A 119 15.71 10.01 19.16
N PRO A 120 16.14 9.07 20.02
CA PRO A 120 17.50 8.53 19.98
C PRO A 120 17.85 7.89 18.63
N GLY A 121 19.14 7.92 18.25
CA GLY A 121 19.63 7.39 16.98
C GLY A 121 19.27 5.92 16.74
N TRP A 122 19.27 5.10 17.79
CA TRP A 122 18.86 3.69 17.72
C TRP A 122 17.37 3.55 17.40
N GLY A 123 16.51 4.40 17.97
CA GLY A 123 15.08 4.42 17.68
C GLY A 123 14.80 4.81 16.23
N LYS A 124 15.54 5.80 15.70
CA LYS A 124 15.50 6.19 14.28
C LYS A 124 15.93 5.04 13.37
N ALA A 125 17.03 4.36 13.70
CA ALA A 125 17.49 3.20 12.94
C ALA A 125 16.49 2.05 12.97
N GLN A 126 15.91 1.75 14.13
CA GLN A 126 14.91 0.69 14.29
C GLN A 126 13.69 0.93 13.38
N MET A 127 13.13 2.15 13.38
CA MET A 127 11.96 2.45 12.55
C MET A 127 12.29 2.48 11.05
N LEU A 128 13.47 2.99 10.66
CA LEU A 128 13.90 3.01 9.26
C LEU A 128 14.16 1.60 8.73
N ILE A 129 14.82 0.74 9.51
CA ILE A 129 15.03 -0.66 9.14
C ILE A 129 13.69 -1.39 9.07
N PHE A 130 12.79 -1.16 10.03
CA PHE A 130 11.46 -1.77 10.01
C PHE A 130 10.65 -1.36 8.77
N ALA A 131 10.61 -0.07 8.45
CA ALA A 131 9.98 0.43 7.23
C ALA A 131 10.64 -0.14 5.97
N GLY A 132 11.98 -0.15 5.92
CA GLY A 132 12.73 -0.73 4.81
C GLY A 132 12.50 -2.23 4.64
N LEU A 133 12.33 -2.99 5.73
CA LEU A 133 11.96 -4.40 5.67
C LEU A 133 10.55 -4.58 5.12
N ILE A 134 9.58 -3.74 5.51
CA ILE A 134 8.22 -3.79 4.94
C ILE A 134 8.27 -3.56 3.43
N GLU A 135 8.98 -2.52 2.98
CA GLU A 135 9.10 -2.19 1.56
C GLU A 135 9.86 -3.26 0.77
N PHE A 136 10.95 -3.79 1.33
CA PHE A 136 11.71 -4.89 0.72
C PHE A 136 10.84 -6.14 0.55
N HIS A 137 10.08 -6.50 1.57
CA HIS A 137 9.18 -7.64 1.48
C HIS A 137 8.02 -7.38 0.52
N ASP A 138 7.47 -6.16 0.48
CA ASP A 138 6.41 -5.80 -0.48
C ASP A 138 6.85 -6.12 -1.92
N GLU A 139 8.04 -5.66 -2.32
CA GLU A 139 8.63 -5.94 -3.64
C GLU A 139 8.99 -7.42 -3.85
N LEU A 140 9.50 -8.09 -2.82
CA LEU A 140 9.85 -9.52 -2.89
C LEU A 140 8.59 -10.39 -3.07
N TRP A 141 7.51 -10.09 -2.36
CA TRP A 141 6.23 -10.79 -2.48
C TRP A 141 5.59 -10.53 -3.85
N TYR A 142 5.78 -9.34 -4.43
CA TYR A 142 5.46 -9.08 -5.83
C TYR A 142 6.24 -9.98 -6.79
N SER A 143 7.49 -10.34 -6.50
CA SER A 143 8.25 -11.28 -7.35
C SER A 143 7.82 -12.74 -7.17
N GLN A 144 7.25 -13.13 -6.03
CA GLN A 144 6.95 -14.53 -5.72
C GLN A 144 5.48 -14.93 -5.90
N LYS A 145 4.53 -14.03 -5.63
CA LYS A 145 3.09 -14.36 -5.54
C LYS A 145 2.19 -13.60 -6.52
N SER A 146 2.72 -12.65 -7.27
CA SER A 146 1.94 -11.82 -8.19
C SER A 146 2.80 -11.39 -9.38
N THR A 147 2.21 -10.71 -10.35
CA THR A 147 2.98 -9.88 -11.30
C THR A 147 3.35 -8.55 -10.61
N HIS A 148 4.59 -8.10 -10.82
CA HIS A 148 5.06 -6.79 -10.36
C HIS A 148 4.26 -5.67 -11.04
N TYR A 149 4.00 -4.55 -10.36
CA TYR A 149 3.16 -3.47 -10.91
C TYR A 149 3.73 -2.81 -12.17
N MET A 150 5.05 -2.80 -12.35
CA MET A 150 5.70 -2.41 -13.62
C MET A 150 5.64 -3.46 -14.74
N LYS A 151 5.11 -4.66 -14.46
CA LYS A 151 4.98 -5.79 -15.40
C LYS A 151 3.52 -6.25 -15.51
N GLY A 152 2.58 -5.30 -15.51
CA GLY A 152 1.14 -5.57 -15.62
C GLY A 152 0.45 -5.95 -14.31
N GLY A 153 1.13 -5.87 -13.16
CA GLY A 153 0.49 -6.00 -11.84
C GLY A 153 -0.33 -4.76 -11.47
N VAL A 154 -1.31 -4.92 -10.58
CA VAL A 154 -2.18 -3.81 -10.14
C VAL A 154 -1.38 -2.81 -9.28
N PRO A 155 -1.20 -1.54 -9.72
CA PRO A 155 -0.50 -0.53 -8.93
C PRO A 155 -1.32 -0.15 -7.68
N GLY A 156 -0.63 0.15 -6.57
CA GLY A 156 -1.26 0.52 -5.30
C GLY A 156 -1.69 -0.66 -4.40
N LYS A 157 -1.59 -1.91 -4.86
CA LYS A 157 -1.77 -3.08 -4.00
C LYS A 157 -0.56 -3.18 -3.05
N CYS A 158 -0.80 -3.40 -1.76
CA CYS A 158 0.27 -3.75 -0.82
C CYS A 158 0.21 -5.26 -0.62
N MET A 159 1.30 -5.95 -0.96
CA MET A 159 1.42 -7.40 -0.91
C MET A 159 1.97 -7.89 0.43
N CYS A 160 2.50 -6.98 1.25
CA CYS A 160 2.96 -7.32 2.60
C CYS A 160 1.76 -7.73 3.49
N PRO A 161 1.67 -9.01 3.90
CA PRO A 161 0.51 -9.50 4.64
C PRO A 161 0.43 -8.84 6.03
N GLY A 162 -0.75 -8.35 6.39
CA GLY A 162 -1.03 -7.74 7.70
C GLY A 162 -0.79 -6.23 7.78
N VAL A 163 -0.16 -5.60 6.79
CA VAL A 163 0.10 -4.15 6.80
C VAL A 163 -1.13 -3.35 6.35
N PHE A 164 -1.75 -3.74 5.24
CA PHE A 164 -2.86 -2.98 4.65
C PHE A 164 -4.24 -3.39 5.19
N ASP A 165 -4.45 -4.69 5.44
CA ASP A 165 -5.74 -5.21 5.90
C ASP A 165 -5.55 -6.39 6.86
N PRO A 166 -5.08 -6.14 8.10
CA PRO A 166 -4.84 -7.18 9.09
C PRO A 166 -6.10 -7.98 9.45
N PHE A 167 -7.30 -7.41 9.23
CA PHE A 167 -8.58 -8.04 9.53
C PHE A 167 -9.31 -8.57 8.28
N ASN A 168 -8.65 -8.53 7.12
CA ASN A 168 -9.19 -8.97 5.83
C ASN A 168 -10.60 -8.42 5.50
N LEU A 169 -10.89 -7.18 5.92
CA LEU A 169 -12.19 -6.52 5.76
C LEU A 169 -12.49 -6.12 4.30
N SER A 170 -11.45 -5.99 3.48
CA SER A 170 -11.55 -5.68 2.05
C SER A 170 -12.03 -6.87 1.22
N SER A 171 -11.74 -8.11 1.63
CA SER A 171 -12.19 -9.33 0.95
C SER A 171 -13.71 -9.52 0.93
N LYS A 172 -14.42 -8.84 1.84
CA LYS A 172 -15.88 -8.91 1.97
C LYS A 172 -16.62 -7.83 1.16
N LYS A 173 -15.89 -6.91 0.49
CA LYS A 173 -16.48 -5.81 -0.27
C LYS A 173 -16.55 -6.16 -1.76
N GLY A 174 -17.65 -5.76 -2.42
CA GLY A 174 -17.78 -5.90 -3.87
C GLY A 174 -16.80 -5.00 -4.64
N GLU A 175 -16.49 -5.37 -5.88
CA GLU A 175 -15.53 -4.69 -6.75
C GLU A 175 -15.82 -3.19 -6.92
N ALA A 176 -17.09 -2.82 -7.10
CA ALA A 176 -17.50 -1.42 -7.21
C ALA A 176 -17.22 -0.60 -5.92
N ALA A 177 -17.38 -1.21 -4.74
CA ALA A 177 -17.06 -0.57 -3.48
C ALA A 177 -15.54 -0.42 -3.28
N LEU A 178 -14.76 -1.40 -3.74
CA LEU A 178 -13.30 -1.33 -3.76
C LEU A 178 -12.78 -0.26 -4.73
N ALA A 179 -13.36 -0.16 -5.93
CA ALA A 179 -13.03 0.90 -6.89
C ALA A 179 -13.32 2.29 -6.33
N LYS A 180 -14.49 2.50 -5.70
CA LYS A 180 -14.81 3.75 -5.01
C LYS A 180 -13.84 4.04 -3.85
N GLY A 181 -13.46 3.00 -3.10
CA GLY A 181 -12.46 3.09 -2.04
C GLY A 181 -11.10 3.56 -2.55
N ARG A 182 -10.62 2.97 -3.66
CA ARG A 182 -9.37 3.37 -4.32
C ARG A 182 -9.40 4.85 -4.77
N SER A 183 -10.52 5.32 -5.32
CA SER A 183 -10.70 6.74 -5.65
C SER A 183 -10.64 7.66 -4.43
N ALA A 184 -11.34 7.28 -3.35
CA ALA A 184 -11.32 8.04 -2.11
C ALA A 184 -9.92 8.08 -1.49
N GLU A 185 -9.19 6.97 -1.54
CA GLU A 185 -7.82 6.87 -1.04
C GLU A 185 -6.88 7.85 -1.76
N ILE A 186 -6.90 7.87 -3.10
CA ILE A 186 -6.05 8.79 -3.87
C ILE A 186 -6.43 10.25 -3.60
N LYS A 187 -7.73 10.59 -3.57
CA LYS A 187 -8.16 11.97 -3.32
C LYS A 187 -7.78 12.46 -1.91
N ASN A 188 -7.97 11.62 -0.89
CA ASN A 188 -7.51 11.95 0.46
C ASN A 188 -5.98 12.01 0.56
N GLY A 189 -5.27 11.12 -0.14
CA GLY A 189 -3.82 11.14 -0.25
C GLY A 189 -3.29 12.42 -0.88
N ARG A 190 -3.89 12.88 -1.99
CA ARG A 190 -3.56 14.15 -2.66
C ARG A 190 -3.71 15.34 -1.72
N LEU A 191 -4.82 15.41 -0.99
CA LEU A 191 -5.06 16.47 -0.01
C LEU A 191 -4.02 16.40 1.12
N ALA A 192 -3.73 15.21 1.65
CA ALA A 192 -2.77 15.02 2.72
C ALA A 192 -1.34 15.39 2.31
N MET A 193 -0.91 15.08 1.07
CA MET A 193 0.40 15.50 0.56
C MET A 193 0.57 17.01 0.56
N ILE A 194 -0.45 17.75 0.10
CA ILE A 194 -0.46 19.22 0.15
C ILE A 194 -0.49 19.71 1.60
N GLY A 195 -1.29 19.08 2.45
CA GLY A 195 -1.41 19.41 3.87
C GLY A 195 -0.09 19.29 4.62
N VAL A 196 0.61 18.16 4.51
CA VAL A 196 1.91 17.93 5.17
C VAL A 196 2.98 18.89 4.64
N ALA A 197 3.02 19.14 3.33
CA ALA A 197 3.94 20.13 2.76
C ALA A 197 3.68 21.54 3.32
N GLY A 198 2.41 21.92 3.47
CA GLY A 198 2.01 23.18 4.10
C GLY A 198 2.41 23.25 5.58
N MET A 199 2.16 22.17 6.35
CA MET A 199 2.55 22.11 7.76
C MET A 199 4.07 22.21 7.96
N TRP A 200 4.84 21.55 7.09
CA TRP A 200 6.29 21.64 7.11
C TRP A 200 6.78 23.06 6.76
N ALA A 201 6.20 23.68 5.73
CA ALA A 201 6.52 25.06 5.37
C ALA A 201 6.17 26.04 6.51
N ALA A 202 4.99 25.92 7.11
CA ALA A 202 4.55 26.77 8.21
C ALA A 202 5.43 26.60 9.47
N ALA A 203 5.90 25.38 9.75
CA ALA A 203 6.74 25.11 10.90
C ALA A 203 8.21 25.56 10.72
N THR A 204 8.70 25.57 9.49
CA THR A 204 10.10 25.94 9.19
C THR A 204 10.27 27.41 8.81
N LEU A 205 9.26 27.99 8.13
CA LEU A 205 9.26 29.35 7.62
C LEU A 205 8.02 30.08 8.15
N PRO A 206 8.16 30.94 9.18
CA PRO A 206 7.04 31.65 9.76
C PRO A 206 6.39 32.57 8.71
N GLY A 207 5.05 32.57 8.66
CA GLY A 207 4.27 33.36 7.69
C GLY A 207 4.23 32.82 6.25
N SER A 208 4.80 31.65 5.97
CA SER A 208 4.76 31.04 4.63
C SER A 208 3.37 30.54 4.21
N VAL A 209 2.57 30.07 5.16
CA VAL A 209 1.18 29.66 4.94
C VAL A 209 0.25 30.73 5.49
N PRO A 210 -0.54 31.41 4.64
CA PRO A 210 -1.45 32.45 5.11
C PRO A 210 -2.54 31.82 6.01
N LEU A 211 -2.90 32.53 7.08
CA LEU A 211 -3.96 32.17 8.04
C LEU A 211 -3.67 31.01 9.01
N GLN A 212 -2.50 30.35 8.91
CA GLN A 212 -2.09 29.37 9.91
C GLN A 212 -1.40 30.09 11.09
N PRO A 213 -1.81 29.86 12.35
CA PRO A 213 -1.13 30.43 13.51
C PRO A 213 0.27 29.83 13.66
N ASP A 214 1.21 30.61 14.20
CA ASP A 214 2.57 30.15 14.49
C ASP A 214 2.52 28.94 15.44
N CYS A 215 3.27 27.88 15.11
CA CYS A 215 3.32 26.62 15.85
C CYS A 215 4.61 26.45 16.66
#